data_AF-A0A536U0G0-F1
#
_entry.id   AF-A0A536U0G0-F1
#
_cell.length_a   1.000
_cell.length_b   1.000
_cell.length_c   1.000
_cell.angle_alpha   90.00
_cell.angle_beta   90.00
_cell.angle_gamma   90.00
#
_symmetry.space_group_name_H-M   'P 1'
#
loop_
_entity.id
_entity.type
_entity.pdbx_description
1 polymer ?
#
loop_
_entity_poly.entity_id
_entity_poly.type
_entity_poly.pdbx_seq_one_letter_code
_entity_poly.pdbx_strand_id
1 'polypeptide(L)'
;MAQQDSARHAWAIFLTAHAVLVDAVEARLAKAGLPPLAWYDLLWALERAGDDRRRMHELADLVVLSRSNLTRLVDRLEKARLVRRVRSEDDRRGAYAEITVEGRKLRRKMWPVYAVAIDELFGVHLTKAEAESVGRALRKVVAAARGENVAAE
;
A
#
# COMPACT_ATOMS: atom_id res chain seq x y z
N MET A 1 -1.25 -34.39 -2.35
CA MET A 1 -2.35 -33.90 -1.48
C MET A 1 -1.82 -33.02 -0.36
N ALA A 2 -0.99 -33.53 0.56
CA ALA A 2 -0.47 -32.75 1.70
C ALA A 2 0.09 -31.35 1.36
N GLN A 3 0.91 -31.22 0.31
CA GLN A 3 1.48 -29.93 -0.10
C GLN A 3 0.42 -28.91 -0.60
N GLN A 4 -0.63 -29.39 -1.28
CA GLN A 4 -1.73 -28.53 -1.75
C GLN A 4 -2.63 -28.11 -0.59
N ASP A 5 -2.81 -28.96 0.41
CA ASP A 5 -3.58 -28.65 1.61
C ASP A 5 -2.85 -27.63 2.49
N SER A 6 -1.52 -27.75 2.64
CA SER A 6 -0.69 -26.74 3.29
C SER A 6 -0.71 -25.38 2.56
N ALA A 7 -0.67 -25.37 1.22
CA ALA A 7 -0.75 -24.14 0.45
C ALA A 7 -2.11 -23.43 0.60
N ARG A 8 -3.21 -24.18 0.59
CA ARG A 8 -4.57 -23.65 0.81
C ARG A 8 -4.74 -23.11 2.23
N HIS A 9 -4.18 -23.79 3.23
CA HIS A 9 -4.20 -23.32 4.60
C HIS A 9 -3.40 -22.01 4.77
N ALA A 10 -2.19 -21.94 4.21
CA ALA A 10 -1.39 -20.72 4.22
C ALA A 10 -2.10 -19.55 3.52
N TRP A 11 -2.78 -19.81 2.40
CA TRP A 11 -3.62 -18.82 1.72
C TRP A 11 -4.75 -18.30 2.63
N ALA A 12 -5.49 -19.19 3.31
CA ALA A 12 -6.56 -18.79 4.21
C ALA A 12 -6.06 -17.95 5.40
N ILE A 13 -4.90 -18.31 5.97
CA ILE A 13 -4.26 -17.52 7.04
C ILE A 13 -3.83 -16.16 6.50
N PHE A 14 -3.21 -16.10 5.32
CA PHE A 14 -2.78 -14.85 4.71
C PHE A 14 -3.95 -13.87 4.52
N LEU A 15 -5.08 -14.32 3.96
CA LEU A 15 -6.26 -13.48 3.79
C LEU A 15 -6.83 -12.99 5.12
N THR A 16 -6.93 -13.88 6.11
CA THR A 16 -7.41 -13.53 7.45
C THR A 16 -6.50 -12.50 8.12
N ALA A 17 -5.18 -12.73 8.10
CA ALA A 17 -4.20 -11.84 8.67
C ALA A 17 -4.23 -10.47 7.99
N HIS A 18 -4.32 -10.43 6.65
CA HIS A 18 -4.45 -9.17 5.91
C HIS A 18 -5.67 -8.37 6.36
N ALA A 19 -6.86 -8.99 6.40
CA ALA A 19 -8.09 -8.31 6.77
C ALA A 19 -8.03 -7.77 8.20
N VAL A 20 -7.66 -8.61 9.18
CA VAL A 20 -7.62 -8.24 10.60
C VAL A 20 -6.58 -7.15 10.88
N LEU A 21 -5.39 -7.23 10.26
CA LEU A 21 -4.34 -6.23 10.45
C LEU A 21 -4.73 -4.87 9.84
N VAL A 22 -5.32 -4.86 8.64
CA VAL A 22 -5.80 -3.61 8.02
C VAL A 22 -6.87 -2.96 8.90
N ASP A 23 -7.86 -3.72 9.36
CA ASP A 23 -8.92 -3.21 10.25
C ASP A 23 -8.35 -2.65 11.57
N ALA A 24 -7.38 -3.34 12.17
CA ALA A 24 -6.74 -2.89 13.41
C ALA A 24 -5.94 -1.60 13.21
N VAL A 25 -5.23 -1.46 12.08
CA VAL A 25 -4.51 -0.22 11.73
C VAL A 25 -5.48 0.93 11.47
N GLU A 26 -6.54 0.69 10.70
CA GLU A 26 -7.59 1.68 10.43
C GLU A 26 -8.23 2.19 11.73
N ALA A 27 -8.54 1.29 12.68
CA ALA A 27 -9.07 1.66 13.99
C ALA A 27 -8.09 2.53 14.80
N ARG A 28 -6.78 2.25 14.74
CA ARG A 28 -5.75 3.06 15.42
C ARG A 28 -5.59 4.44 14.80
N LEU A 29 -5.60 4.53 13.46
CA LEU A 29 -5.58 5.81 12.76
C LEU A 29 -6.81 6.65 13.11
N ALA A 30 -8.01 6.05 13.09
CA ALA A 30 -9.24 6.74 13.47
C ALA A 30 -9.20 7.25 14.92
N LYS A 31 -8.73 6.43 15.87
CA LYS A 31 -8.55 6.83 17.28
C LYS A 31 -7.56 7.99 17.45
N ALA A 32 -6.57 8.09 16.56
CA ALA A 32 -5.61 9.20 16.52
C ALA A 32 -6.11 10.44 15.74
N GLY A 33 -7.36 10.43 15.25
CA GLY A 33 -7.92 11.52 14.44
C GLY A 33 -7.27 11.65 13.06
N LEU A 34 -6.77 10.54 12.52
CA LEU A 34 -6.11 10.47 11.22
C LEU A 34 -7.04 9.88 10.14
N PRO A 35 -6.82 10.21 8.86
CA PRO A 35 -7.63 9.68 7.77
C PRO A 35 -7.34 8.19 7.53
N PRO A 36 -8.17 7.52 6.69
CA PRO A 36 -8.01 6.09 6.42
C PRO A 36 -6.65 5.72 5.86
N LEU A 37 -6.21 4.48 6.11
CA LEU A 37 -4.90 3.95 5.70
C LEU A 37 -4.67 4.07 4.19
N ALA A 38 -5.72 3.95 3.38
CA ALA A 38 -5.65 4.15 1.93
C ALA A 38 -5.09 5.54 1.52
N TRP A 39 -5.25 6.57 2.35
CA TRP A 39 -4.64 7.88 2.10
C TRP A 39 -3.13 7.82 2.23
N TYR A 40 -2.62 7.12 3.26
CA TYR A 40 -1.18 6.88 3.41
C TYR A 40 -0.63 6.10 2.22
N ASP A 41 -1.29 5.02 1.82
CA ASP A 41 -0.89 4.15 0.71
C ASP A 41 -0.67 4.94 -0.59
N LEU A 42 -1.63 5.79 -0.96
CA LEU A 42 -1.51 6.62 -2.16
C LEU A 42 -0.45 7.72 -2.03
N LEU A 43 -0.42 8.45 -0.92
CA LEU A 43 0.57 9.51 -0.70
C LEU A 43 1.99 8.94 -0.68
N TRP A 44 2.17 7.75 -0.13
CA TRP A 44 3.44 7.05 -0.13
C TRP A 44 3.84 6.56 -1.53
N ALA A 45 2.90 6.04 -2.32
CA ALA A 45 3.16 5.67 -3.71
C ALA A 45 3.64 6.86 -4.55
N LEU A 46 3.10 8.06 -4.31
CA LEU A 46 3.56 9.30 -4.92
C LEU A 46 4.92 9.76 -4.39
N GLU A 47 5.15 9.78 -3.07
CA GLU A 47 6.42 10.25 -2.49
C GLU A 47 7.61 9.34 -2.84
N ARG A 48 7.35 8.05 -3.13
CA ARG A 48 8.38 7.11 -3.61
C ARG A 48 8.65 7.21 -5.11
N ALA A 49 7.79 7.90 -5.85
CA ALA A 49 8.11 8.27 -7.22
C ALA A 49 9.25 9.29 -7.16
N GLY A 50 10.38 9.03 -7.81
CA GLY A 50 11.54 9.93 -7.75
C GLY A 50 11.26 11.38 -8.19
N ASP A 51 10.14 11.62 -8.87
CA ASP A 51 9.62 12.92 -9.29
C ASP A 51 8.33 13.37 -8.58
N ASP A 52 7.96 12.70 -7.47
CA ASP A 52 6.79 13.02 -6.63
C ASP A 52 5.43 13.02 -7.35
N ARG A 53 5.37 12.41 -8.54
CA ARG A 53 4.17 12.31 -9.38
C ARG A 53 4.10 10.99 -10.13
N ARG A 54 2.88 10.57 -10.45
CA ARG A 54 2.60 9.37 -11.25
C ARG A 54 1.37 9.54 -12.11
N ARG A 55 1.33 8.84 -13.25
CA ARG A 55 0.10 8.72 -14.04
C ARG A 55 -0.91 7.89 -13.27
N MET A 56 -2.20 8.17 -13.48
CA MET A 56 -3.28 7.46 -12.80
C MET A 56 -3.23 5.93 -12.97
N HIS A 57 -2.82 5.43 -14.15
CA HIS A 57 -2.72 3.99 -14.38
C HIS A 57 -1.53 3.38 -13.63
N GLU A 58 -0.39 4.06 -13.58
CA GLU A 58 0.78 3.61 -12.81
C GLU A 58 0.46 3.57 -11.31
N LEU A 59 -0.27 4.58 -10.81
CA LEU A 59 -0.74 4.57 -9.42
C LEU A 59 -1.61 3.35 -9.10
N ALA A 60 -2.44 2.90 -10.04
CA ALA A 60 -3.30 1.73 -9.85
C ALA A 60 -2.51 0.43 -9.63
N ASP A 61 -1.27 0.37 -10.11
CA ASP A 61 -0.40 -0.79 -9.94
C ASP A 61 0.47 -0.69 -8.67
N LEU A 62 0.60 0.52 -8.11
CA LEU A 62 1.40 0.80 -6.91
C LEU A 62 0.59 0.78 -5.62
N VAL A 63 -0.69 1.21 -5.66
CA VAL A 63 -1.54 1.22 -4.46
C VAL A 63 -2.04 -0.19 -4.14
N VAL A 64 -1.99 -0.54 -2.86
CA VAL A 64 -2.38 -1.87 -2.37
C VAL A 64 -3.84 -1.88 -1.94
N LEU A 65 -4.31 -0.83 -1.26
CA LEU A 65 -5.59 -0.82 -0.56
C LEU A 65 -6.75 -0.23 -1.35
N SER A 66 -6.47 0.47 -2.46
CA SER A 66 -7.47 1.32 -3.12
C SER A 66 -7.55 1.19 -4.64
N ARG A 67 -6.99 0.11 -5.21
CA ARG A 67 -6.92 -0.10 -6.66
C ARG A 67 -8.27 0.06 -7.38
N SER A 68 -9.35 -0.53 -6.85
CA SER A 68 -10.70 -0.47 -7.45
C SER A 68 -11.40 0.89 -7.29
N ASN A 69 -10.92 1.74 -6.39
CA ASN A 69 -11.54 3.03 -6.06
C ASN A 69 -10.55 4.21 -6.23
N LEU A 70 -9.47 4.01 -6.99
CA LEU A 70 -8.35 4.95 -7.07
C LEU A 70 -8.80 6.36 -7.50
N THR A 71 -9.61 6.48 -8.54
CA THR A 71 -10.11 7.78 -9.01
C THR A 71 -10.82 8.54 -7.89
N ARG A 72 -11.76 7.89 -7.20
CA ARG A 72 -12.48 8.48 -6.06
C ARG A 72 -11.56 8.82 -4.89
N LEU A 73 -10.49 8.05 -4.68
CA LEU A 73 -9.50 8.38 -3.65
C LEU A 73 -8.70 9.62 -4.04
N VAL A 74 -8.21 9.71 -5.28
CA VAL A 74 -7.49 10.89 -5.78
C VAL A 74 -8.38 12.13 -5.70
N ASP A 75 -9.65 12.06 -6.08
CA ASP A 75 -10.58 13.19 -6.01
C ASP A 75 -10.74 13.70 -4.57
N ARG A 76 -10.79 12.79 -3.58
CA ARG A 76 -10.84 13.16 -2.15
C ARG A 76 -9.55 13.83 -1.68
N LEU A 77 -8.39 13.29 -2.07
CA LEU A 77 -7.09 13.85 -1.73
C LEU A 77 -6.85 15.21 -2.38
N GLU A 78 -7.32 15.39 -3.62
CA GLU A 78 -7.29 16.67 -4.32
C GLU A 78 -8.20 17.71 -3.66
N LYS A 79 -9.43 17.33 -3.29
CA LYS A 79 -10.33 18.18 -2.49
C LYS A 79 -9.72 18.57 -1.15
N ALA A 80 -8.94 17.68 -0.54
CA ALA A 80 -8.19 17.92 0.70
C ALA A 80 -6.86 18.69 0.49
N ARG A 81 -6.50 19.06 -0.75
CA ARG A 81 -5.26 19.75 -1.14
C ARG A 81 -3.97 18.95 -0.84
N LEU A 82 -4.09 17.64 -0.73
CA LEU A 82 -2.97 16.72 -0.46
C LEU A 82 -2.30 16.23 -1.74
N VAL A 83 -3.05 16.26 -2.85
CA VAL A 83 -2.61 15.91 -4.20
C VAL A 83 -3.12 16.99 -5.15
N ARG A 84 -2.46 17.18 -6.29
CA ARG A 84 -2.95 17.99 -7.42
C ARG A 84 -2.86 17.21 -8.72
N ARG A 85 -3.83 17.40 -9.62
CA ARG A 85 -3.74 16.87 -10.98
C ARG A 85 -2.95 17.82 -11.89
N VAL A 86 -1.93 17.29 -12.57
CA VAL A 86 -1.12 18.03 -13.53
C VAL A 86 -1.33 17.44 -14.92
N ARG A 87 -1.62 18.28 -15.91
CA ARG A 87 -1.76 17.85 -17.30
C ARG A 87 -0.39 17.49 -17.86
N SER A 88 -0.30 16.39 -18.60
CA SER A 88 0.89 16.08 -19.41
C SER A 88 0.94 17.05 -20.61
N GLU A 89 2.10 17.66 -20.84
CA GLU A 89 2.33 18.50 -22.02
C GLU A 89 2.39 17.65 -23.30
N ASP A 90 2.91 16.43 -23.20
CA ASP A 90 3.08 15.49 -24.33
C ASP A 90 1.83 14.65 -24.65
N ASP A 91 0.91 14.49 -23.69
CA ASP A 91 -0.26 13.62 -23.84
C ASP A 91 -1.51 14.22 -23.18
N ARG A 92 -2.38 14.81 -24.01
CA ARG A 92 -3.66 15.39 -23.57
C ARG A 92 -4.60 14.38 -22.90
N ARG A 93 -4.34 13.07 -23.00
CA ARG A 93 -5.14 12.01 -22.38
C ARG A 93 -4.64 11.62 -20.98
N GLY A 94 -3.42 12.04 -20.58
CA GLY A 94 -2.80 11.66 -19.31
C GLY A 94 -2.78 12.78 -18.27
N ALA A 95 -3.53 12.60 -17.18
CA ALA A 95 -3.33 13.40 -15.96
C ALA A 95 -2.35 12.69 -15.03
N TYR A 96 -1.34 13.42 -14.56
CA TYR A 96 -0.52 13.05 -13.43
C TYR A 96 -1.22 13.42 -12.14
N ALA A 97 -1.09 12.60 -11.11
CA ALA A 97 -1.30 13.02 -9.73
C ALA A 97 0.06 13.34 -9.13
N GLU A 98 0.17 14.47 -8.44
CA GLU A 98 1.39 14.93 -7.77
C GLU A 98 1.11 15.23 -6.30
N ILE A 99 1.98 14.75 -5.40
CA ILE A 99 1.83 14.98 -3.97
C ILE A 99 2.21 16.41 -3.59
N THR A 100 1.36 17.07 -2.79
CA THR A 100 1.65 18.42 -2.28
C THR A 100 2.49 18.38 -1.01
N VAL A 101 3.00 19.54 -0.59
CA VAL A 101 3.68 19.70 0.71
C VAL A 101 2.79 19.24 1.88
N GLU A 102 1.50 19.57 1.85
CA GLU A 102 0.54 19.14 2.87
C GLU A 102 0.27 17.63 2.81
N GLY A 103 0.25 17.05 1.61
CA GLY A 103 0.22 15.60 1.42
C GLY A 103 1.38 14.90 2.13
N ARG A 104 2.62 15.38 1.93
CA ARG A 104 3.80 14.81 2.59
C ARG A 104 3.76 15.00 4.10
N LYS A 105 3.33 16.16 4.59
CA LYS A 105 3.17 16.41 6.03
C LYS A 105 2.18 15.43 6.65
N LEU A 106 1.04 15.21 6.01
CA LEU A 106 0.05 14.25 6.49
C LEU A 106 0.58 12.81 6.48
N ARG A 107 1.21 12.37 5.39
CA ARG A 107 1.81 11.03 5.31
C ARG A 107 2.83 10.82 6.43
N ARG A 108 3.71 11.79 6.68
CA ARG A 108 4.65 11.75 7.81
C ARG A 108 3.96 11.74 9.16
N LYS A 109 2.86 12.47 9.34
CA LYS A 109 2.05 12.46 10.57
C LYS A 109 1.40 11.09 10.82
N MET A 110 0.99 10.39 9.77
CA MET A 110 0.38 9.05 9.88
C MET A 110 1.41 7.96 10.20
N TRP A 111 2.66 8.12 9.76
CA TRP A 111 3.68 7.07 9.87
C TRP A 111 3.92 6.57 11.29
N PRO A 112 4.09 7.41 12.34
CA PRO A 112 4.32 6.91 13.70
C PRO A 112 3.21 5.99 14.21
N VAL A 113 1.93 6.29 13.89
CA VAL A 113 0.79 5.46 14.30
C VAL A 113 0.79 4.15 13.52
N TYR A 114 1.07 4.20 12.22
CA TYR A 114 1.09 3.01 11.37
C TYR A 114 2.28 2.10 11.69
N ALA A 115 3.48 2.65 11.86
CA ALA A 115 4.69 1.90 12.19
C ALA A 115 4.55 1.16 13.53
N VAL A 116 4.07 1.85 14.58
CA VAL A 116 3.81 1.21 15.88
C VAL A 116 2.79 0.07 15.76
N ALA A 117 1.75 0.24 14.94
CA ALA A 117 0.79 -0.83 14.71
C ALA A 117 1.41 -2.03 13.99
N ILE A 118 2.29 -1.81 13.00
CA ILE A 118 3.03 -2.89 12.34
C ILE A 118 3.93 -3.61 13.35
N ASP A 119 4.70 -2.86 14.13
CA ASP A 119 5.65 -3.42 15.09
C ASP A 119 4.91 -4.26 16.15
N GLU A 120 3.83 -3.74 16.74
CA GLU A 120 3.08 -4.42 17.80
C GLU A 120 2.21 -5.58 17.32
N LEU A 121 1.62 -5.50 16.12
CA LEU A 121 0.67 -6.51 15.64
C LEU A 121 1.31 -7.56 14.73
N PHE A 122 2.50 -7.28 14.21
CA PHE A 122 3.20 -8.16 13.27
C PHE A 122 4.66 -8.38 13.66
N GLY A 123 5.41 -7.30 13.86
CA GLY A 123 6.87 -7.36 14.08
C GLY A 123 7.28 -8.17 15.31
N VAL A 124 6.68 -7.90 16.47
CA VAL A 124 7.02 -8.58 17.74
C VAL A 124 6.66 -10.07 17.77
N HIS A 125 5.79 -10.53 16.86
CA HIS A 125 5.33 -11.92 16.82
C HIS A 125 6.17 -12.81 15.90
N LEU A 126 7.16 -12.24 15.20
CA LEU A 126 8.01 -12.94 14.26
C LEU A 126 9.47 -12.77 14.66
N THR A 127 10.21 -13.87 14.70
CA THR A 127 11.66 -13.80 14.67
C THR A 127 12.12 -13.19 13.35
N LYS A 128 13.36 -12.66 13.32
CA LYS A 128 13.97 -12.14 12.09
C LYS A 128 13.93 -13.17 10.95
N ALA A 129 14.24 -14.44 11.25
CA ALA A 129 14.25 -15.50 10.25
C ALA A 129 12.85 -15.81 9.70
N GLU A 130 11.80 -15.78 10.54
CA GLU A 130 10.41 -15.95 10.11
C GLU A 130 9.95 -14.77 9.25
N ALA A 131 10.21 -13.53 9.67
CA ALA A 131 9.86 -12.34 8.91
C ALA A 131 10.51 -12.33 7.51
N GLU A 132 11.80 -12.68 7.44
CA GLU A 132 12.50 -12.84 6.16
C GLU A 132 11.89 -13.96 5.31
N SER A 133 11.52 -15.08 5.91
CA SER A 133 10.91 -16.22 5.22
C SER A 133 9.53 -15.90 4.65
N VAL A 134 8.66 -15.25 5.45
CA VAL A 134 7.36 -14.75 5.00
C VAL A 134 7.54 -13.75 3.85
N GLY A 135 8.47 -12.79 4.02
CA GLY A 135 8.76 -11.80 2.98
C GLY A 135 9.26 -12.43 1.68
N ARG A 136 10.14 -13.44 1.73
CA ARG A 136 10.60 -14.19 0.55
C ARG A 136 9.45 -14.97 -0.09
N ALA A 137 8.65 -15.69 0.70
CA ALA A 137 7.54 -16.49 0.18
C ALA A 137 6.48 -15.64 -0.52
N LEU A 138 6.04 -14.54 0.12
CA LEU A 138 5.05 -13.63 -0.46
C LEU A 138 5.57 -12.93 -1.72
N ARG A 139 6.87 -12.58 -1.78
CA ARG A 139 7.48 -12.03 -3.01
C ARG A 139 7.35 -12.96 -4.21
N LYS A 140 7.57 -14.28 -4.02
CA LYS A 140 7.40 -15.28 -5.09
C LYS A 140 5.95 -15.32 -5.59
N VAL A 141 4.99 -15.25 -4.66
CA VAL A 141 3.55 -15.23 -4.98
C VAL A 141 3.16 -13.97 -5.74
N VAL A 142 3.64 -12.80 -5.31
CA VAL A 142 3.37 -11.51 -5.98
C VAL A 142 3.91 -11.50 -7.41
N ALA A 143 5.16 -11.93 -7.61
CA ALA A 143 5.76 -11.97 -8.93
C ALA A 143 5.02 -12.96 -9.86
N ALA A 144 4.68 -14.16 -9.36
CA ALA A 144 3.88 -15.12 -10.12
C ALA A 144 2.50 -14.55 -10.52
N ALA A 145 1.83 -13.84 -9.61
CA ALA A 145 0.53 -13.20 -9.89
C ALA A 145 0.62 -12.04 -10.90
N ARG A 146 1.79 -11.39 -11.02
CA ARG A 146 2.07 -10.34 -12.00
C ARG A 146 2.58 -10.88 -13.34
N GLY A 147 2.85 -12.18 -13.44
CA GLY A 147 3.51 -12.78 -14.59
C GLY A 147 5.00 -12.41 -14.70
N GLU A 148 5.61 -11.92 -13.62
CA GLU A 148 7.04 -11.63 -13.54
C GLU A 148 7.79 -12.96 -13.33
N ASN A 149 8.78 -13.24 -14.18
CA ASN A 149 9.55 -14.48 -14.07
C ASN A 149 10.45 -14.39 -12.83
N VAL A 150 10.11 -15.14 -11.78
CA VAL A 150 10.97 -15.24 -10.59
C VAL A 150 12.17 -16.10 -10.98
N ALA A 151 13.24 -15.46 -11.46
CA ALA A 151 14.52 -16.12 -11.51
C ALA A 151 14.83 -16.62 -10.09
N ALA A 152 14.98 -17.94 -9.95
CA ALA A 152 15.33 -18.57 -8.71
C ALA A 152 16.72 -18.08 -8.27
N GLU A 153 16.75 -17.24 -7.24
CA GLU A 153 17.90 -17.13 -6.34
C GLU A 153 17.82 -18.21 -5.25
#